data_AF-A0A8T4EFA8-F1
#
_entry.id   AF-A0A8T4EFA8-F1
#
_cell.length_a   1.000
_cell.length_b   1.000
_cell.length_c   1.000
_cell.angle_alpha   90.00
_cell.angle_beta   90.00
_cell.angle_gamma   90.00
#
_symmetry.space_group_name_H-M   'P 1'
#
loop_
_entity.id
_entity.type
_entity.pdbx_description
1 polymer ?
#
loop_
_entity_poly.entity_id
_entity_poly.type
_entity_poly.pdbx_seq_one_letter_code
_entity_poly.pdbx_strand_id
1 'polypeptide(L)' 'MTFDCPDGYCRRKIQAVDNAIGHMKNEWATLLDKTDKYEDVTQAMRFCEAFKLEAKINIDDEGYSVQFRNYLGNSK' A
#
# COMPACT_ATOMS: atom_id res chain seq x y z
N MET A 1 -27.35 16.18 -14.31
CA MET A 1 -27.35 15.10 -15.33
C MET A 1 -26.11 15.29 -16.18
N THR A 2 -24.93 14.92 -15.66
CA THR A 2 -24.23 13.65 -15.94
C THR A 2 -24.05 13.41 -17.44
N PHE A 3 -22.88 13.84 -17.94
CA PHE A 3 -22.34 13.44 -19.24
C PHE A 3 -21.90 11.97 -19.11
N ASP A 4 -22.87 11.06 -19.15
CA ASP A 4 -22.65 9.62 -19.09
C ASP A 4 -21.92 9.19 -20.37
N CYS A 5 -20.71 8.67 -20.18
CA CYS A 5 -19.84 8.19 -21.25
C CYS A 5 -20.58 7.27 -22.24
N PRO A 6 -20.78 7.69 -23.51
CA PRO A 6 -21.71 7.03 -24.43
C PRO A 6 -21.30 5.63 -24.92
N ASP A 7 -20.05 5.21 -24.74
CA ASP A 7 -19.51 4.00 -25.38
C ASP A 7 -19.13 2.85 -24.43
N GLY A 8 -19.41 2.97 -23.12
CA GLY A 8 -18.93 1.99 -22.13
C GLY A 8 -17.39 1.86 -22.06
N TYR A 9 -16.67 2.67 -22.84
CA TYR A 9 -15.21 2.72 -22.92
C TYR A 9 -14.61 3.29 -21.64
N CYS A 10 -15.27 4.28 -21.04
CA CYS A 10 -14.90 4.78 -19.71
C CYS A 10 -15.00 3.67 -18.65
N ARG A 11 -16.07 2.85 -18.70
CA ARG A 11 -16.25 1.73 -17.76
C ARG A 11 -15.15 0.69 -17.91
N ARG A 12 -14.74 0.37 -19.14
CA ARG A 12 -13.61 -0.55 -19.41
C ARG A 12 -12.27 0.01 -18.96
N LYS A 13 -12.02 1.31 -19.16
CA LYS A 13 -10.80 1.97 -18.68
C LYS A 13 -10.73 2.00 -17.16
N ILE A 14 -11.83 2.35 -16.49
CA ILE A 14 -11.91 2.32 -15.03
C ILE A 14 -11.69 0.90 -14.53
N GLN A 15 -12.33 -0.10 -15.12
CA GLN A 15 -12.14 -1.51 -14.76
C GLN A 15 -10.73 -2.01 -15.04
N ALA A 16 -10.07 -1.54 -16.11
CA ALA A 16 -8.68 -1.87 -16.41
C ALA A 16 -7.71 -1.23 -15.41
N VAL A 17 -7.99 0.00 -14.97
CA VAL A 17 -7.23 0.68 -13.91
C VAL A 17 -7.45 -0.02 -12.57
N ASP A 18 -8.71 -0.34 -12.22
CA ASP A 18 -9.07 -1.05 -11.00
C ASP A 18 -8.42 -2.45 -10.95
N ASN A 19 -8.50 -3.20 -12.06
CA ASN A 19 -7.78 -4.47 -12.21
C ASN A 19 -6.25 -4.28 -12.15
N ALA A 20 -5.68 -3.24 -12.76
CA ALA A 20 -4.24 -2.99 -12.68
C ALA A 20 -3.79 -2.66 -11.26
N ILE A 21 -4.60 -1.90 -10.50
CA ILE A 21 -4.36 -1.59 -9.09
C ILE A 21 -4.53 -2.85 -8.22
N GLY A 22 -5.57 -3.66 -8.47
CA GLY A 22 -5.82 -4.91 -7.75
C GLY A 22 -4.83 -6.04 -8.08
N HIS A 23 -4.23 -6.05 -9.27
CA HIS A 23 -3.25 -7.05 -9.72
C HIS A 23 -1.79 -6.62 -9.54
N MET A 24 -1.49 -5.34 -9.31
CA MET A 24 -0.23 -4.96 -8.71
C MET A 24 -0.27 -5.47 -7.27
N LYS A 25 0.18 -6.72 -7.07
CA LYS A 25 0.45 -7.32 -5.77
C LYS A 25 1.06 -6.22 -4.91
N ASN A 26 0.32 -5.79 -3.89
CA ASN A 26 0.71 -4.65 -3.08
C ASN A 26 2.13 -4.94 -2.61
N GLU A 27 3.11 -4.23 -3.19
CA GLU A 27 4.54 -4.51 -2.95
C GLU A 27 4.91 -4.21 -1.50
N TRP A 28 3.95 -3.72 -0.71
CA TRP A 28 4.09 -3.30 0.67
C TRP A 28 3.46 -4.33 1.60
N ALA A 29 4.30 -4.97 2.42
CA ALA A 29 3.86 -5.82 3.51
C ALA A 29 3.78 -5.00 4.81
N THR A 30 2.81 -5.30 5.66
CA THR A 30 2.68 -4.63 6.96
C THR A 30 3.65 -5.24 7.97
N LEU A 31 4.52 -4.40 8.55
CA LEU A 31 5.43 -4.76 9.64
C LEU A 31 4.79 -4.50 11.01
N LEU A 32 4.11 -3.36 11.12
CA LEU A 32 3.39 -2.94 12.32
C LEU A 32 1.98 -2.50 11.91
N ASP A 33 1.00 -3.27 12.35
CA ASP A 33 -0.41 -2.93 12.14
C ASP A 33 -0.89 -2.09 13.31
N LYS A 34 -1.41 -0.89 13.00
CA LYS A 34 -2.12 0.05 13.89
C LYS A 34 -1.62 0.12 15.35
N THR A 35 -0.85 1.17 15.65
CA THR A 35 -0.46 1.53 17.01
C THR A 35 -0.69 3.01 17.27
N ASP A 36 -1.04 3.40 18.49
CA ASP A 36 -1.04 4.80 18.92
C ASP A 36 0.30 5.22 19.54
N LYS A 37 1.22 4.27 19.72
CA LYS A 37 2.51 4.50 20.38
C LYS A 37 3.58 4.83 19.35
N TYR A 38 4.10 6.04 19.45
CA TYR A 38 5.23 6.50 18.64
C TYR A 38 6.51 5.65 18.82
N GLU A 39 6.70 5.07 20.01
CA GLU A 39 7.85 4.19 20.29
C GLU A 39 7.84 2.93 19.42
N ASP A 40 6.67 2.32 19.21
CA ASP A 40 6.53 1.11 18.39
C ASP A 40 6.86 1.42 16.92
N VAL A 41 6.42 2.58 16.42
CA VAL A 41 6.77 3.08 15.08
C VAL A 41 8.28 3.28 14.95
N THR A 42 8.91 3.86 15.98
CA THR A 42 10.36 4.10 15.99
C THR A 42 11.15 2.78 15.96
N GLN A 43 10.72 1.77 16.71
CA GLN A 43 11.34 0.45 16.70
C GLN A 43 11.15 -0.25 15.35
N ALA A 44 9.95 -0.18 14.77
CA ALA A 44 9.67 -0.74 13.44
C ALA A 44 10.52 -0.06 12.35
N MET A 45 10.71 1.25 12.42
CA MET A 45 11.59 1.98 11.49
C MET A 45 13.06 1.58 11.66
N ARG A 46 13.54 1.41 12.90
CA ARG A 46 14.90 0.91 13.16
C ARG A 46 15.12 -0.50 12.63
N PHE A 47 14.11 -1.36 12.73
CA PHE A 47 14.15 -2.68 12.10
C PHE A 47 14.33 -2.53 10.59
N CYS A 48 13.49 -1.73 9.92
CA CYS A 48 13.62 -1.50 8.48
C CYS A 48 15.00 -0.96 8.10
N GLU A 49 15.56 -0.02 8.86
CA GLU A 49 16.90 0.54 8.63
C GLU A 49 18.00 -0.51 8.76
N ALA A 50 17.95 -1.33 9.83
CA ALA A 50 18.93 -2.40 10.07
C ALA A 50 18.97 -3.44 8.94
N PHE A 51 17.82 -3.73 8.35
CA PHE A 51 17.70 -4.67 7.22
C PHE A 51 17.75 -3.99 5.84
N LYS A 52 18.00 -2.67 5.78
CA LYS A 52 18.00 -1.86 4.55
C LYS A 52 16.72 -2.04 3.72
N LEU A 53 15.58 -2.15 4.40
CA LEU A 53 14.27 -2.27 3.80
C LEU A 53 13.72 -0.87 3.48
N GLU A 54 13.08 -0.74 2.32
CA GLU A 54 12.30 0.44 2.00
C GLU A 54 11.02 0.41 2.86
N ALA A 55 10.80 1.43 3.68
CA ALA A 55 9.70 1.51 4.61
C ALA A 55 8.85 2.76 4.39
N LYS A 56 7.56 2.66 4.69
CA LYS A 56 6.62 3.77 4.71
C LYS A 56 5.76 3.70 5.95
N ILE A 57 5.39 4.87 6.46
CA ILE A 57 4.50 5.03 7.62
C ILE A 57 3.17 5.56 7.08
N ASN A 58 2.06 4.91 7.39
CA ASN A 58 0.74 5.46 7.17
C ASN A 58 0.19 5.96 8.50
N ILE A 59 -0.46 7.12 8.45
CA ILE A 59 -1.05 7.79 9.60
C ILE A 59 -2.52 8.00 9.27
N ASP A 60 -3.40 7.34 10.02
CA ASP A 60 -4.85 7.42 9.86
C ASP A 60 -5.49 7.76 11.22
N ASP A 61 -6.80 7.99 11.26
CA ASP A 61 -7.54 8.31 12.50
C ASP A 61 -7.46 7.18 13.56
N GLU A 62 -7.07 5.98 13.14
CA GLU A 62 -6.89 4.79 13.99
C GLU A 62 -5.44 4.59 14.47
N GLY A 63 -4.55 5.54 14.18
CA GLY A 63 -3.16 5.52 14.62
C GLY A 63 -2.14 5.34 13.49
N TYR A 64 -0.99 4.79 13.83
CA TYR A 64 0.16 4.60 12.94
C TYR A 64 0.29 3.16 12.46
N SER A 65 0.62 2.97 11.18
CA SER A 65 1.04 1.66 10.66
C SER A 65 2.36 1.78 9.90
N VAL A 66 3.19 0.74 9.97
CA VAL A 66 4.48 0.69 9.27
C VAL A 66 4.44 -0.45 8.28
N GLN A 67 4.73 -0.13 7.03
CA GLN A 67 4.81 -1.09 5.94
C GLN A 67 6.21 -1.06 5.34
N PHE A 68 6.67 -2.20 4.82
CA PHE A 68 7.95 -2.33 4.14
C PHE A 68 7.76 -2.95 2.76
N ARG A 69 8.66 -2.64 1.83
CA ARG A 69 8.58 -3.18 0.49
C ARG A 69 9.05 -4.62 0.46
N ASN A 70 8.13 -5.51 0.15
CA ASN A 70 8.32 -6.93 -0.02
C ASN A 70 8.57 -7.28 -1.51
N TYR A 71 9.84 -7.41 -1.86
CA TYR A 71 10.27 -7.77 -3.21
C TYR A 71 10.11 -9.26 -3.54
N LEU A 72 9.50 -10.08 -2.68
CA LEU A 72 9.31 -11.53 -2.88
C LEU A 72 8.27 -11.89 -3.98
N GLY A 73 7.89 -10.93 -4.84
CA GLY A 73 6.92 -11.09 -5.91
C GLY A 73 7.41 -11.75 -7.19
N ASN A 74 8.73 -11.88 -7.41
CA ASN A 74 9.32 -12.29 -8.71
C ASN A 74 10.23 -13.54 -8.64
N SER A 75 9.88 -14.55 -7.84
CA SER A 75 10.46 -15.89 -7.99
C SER A 75 9.40 -16.86 -8.51
N LYS A 76 9.12 -16.79 -9.81
CA LYS A 76 8.61 -17.91 -10.61
C LYS A 76 9.10 -17.78 -12.04
#